data_AF-A0A0A1TMX1-F1
#
_entry.id   AF-A0A0A1TMX1-F1
#
_cell.length_a   1.000
_cell.length_b   1.000
_cell.length_c   1.000
_cell.angle_alpha   90.00
_cell.angle_beta   90.00
_cell.angle_gamma   90.00
#
_symmetry.space_group_name_H-M   'P 1'
#
loop_
_entity.id
_entity.type
_entity.pdbx_description
1 polymer ?
#
loop_
_entity_poly.entity_id
_entity_poly.type
_entity_poly.pdbx_seq_one_letter_code
_entity_poly.pdbx_strand_id
1 'polypeptide(L)'
;MLSQALQSLVGSLVAAATGAAALPANAPLPPVPHGFNIVKTTTNSQGQVIDWIRREDQGPIATPPPTSVPGDSLANLKSVQELVAQPRYQGLPGTVPVLRNANFKHPKKQLPPHMAGNQTEHAKRDGNPHCCTDGYSGTQTVEAGWMHYGDIADTYDQSKDQQSFLFTFFTTNGYRSMADYICGYLSYVKGWVQYDSEVHPGYFFSPVSTIGGTQKELTIGYTLHENNWWCSVGGKFIGYYPSSLFNKNSANPSNTLAAGANQISFYGEVTNEMSTYTTSDMGSGNYSDQVYGKAAYIKNIQYYSTNDQAVNFDTYSVQVDTQRGYQVQSYFNSGNAGWNSYMFLGGPGGDGKVGT
;
A
#
# COMPACT_ATOMS: atom_id res chain seq x y z
N MET A 1 -15.33 13.50 19.11
CA MET A 1 -14.26 14.51 19.06
C MET A 1 -13.06 13.82 18.42
N LEU A 2 -12.55 14.15 17.23
CA LEU A 2 -12.67 15.35 16.40
C LEU A 2 -13.36 15.05 15.05
N SER A 3 -14.33 15.88 14.69
CA SER A 3 -14.51 16.32 13.31
C SER A 3 -13.82 17.68 13.19
N GLN A 4 -13.30 18.03 12.02
CA GLN A 4 -12.93 19.42 11.73
C GLN A 4 -13.43 19.81 10.35
N ALA A 5 -14.59 20.44 10.35
CA ALA A 5 -14.89 21.52 9.41
C ALA A 5 -14.77 22.82 10.21
N LEU A 6 -14.05 23.84 9.71
CA LEU A 6 -14.48 25.23 9.89
C LEU A 6 -13.77 26.20 8.93
N GLN A 7 -14.58 27.03 8.27
CA GLN A 7 -14.23 28.30 7.63
C GLN A 7 -14.40 29.47 8.64
N SER A 8 -13.40 30.37 8.67
CA SER A 8 -13.26 31.77 9.14
C SER A 8 -14.09 32.45 10.28
N LEU A 9 -13.31 33.09 11.18
CA LEU A 9 -13.36 34.43 11.86
C LEU A 9 -14.48 34.87 12.86
N VAL A 10 -14.08 35.16 14.12
CA VAL A 10 -14.24 36.38 14.98
C VAL A 10 -14.02 35.98 16.46
N GLY A 11 -13.24 36.78 17.22
CA GLY A 11 -12.61 36.35 18.48
C GLY A 11 -13.36 36.62 19.80
N SER A 12 -12.85 36.01 20.88
CA SER A 12 -12.82 36.52 22.27
C SER A 12 -11.86 35.67 23.13
N LEU A 13 -11.13 36.36 24.01
CA LEU A 13 -10.15 35.83 24.97
C LEU A 13 -10.85 35.01 26.08
N VAL A 14 -10.39 33.79 26.36
CA VAL A 14 -10.49 33.14 27.68
C VAL A 14 -9.19 32.39 27.94
N ALA A 15 -8.50 32.72 29.04
CA ALA A 15 -7.35 31.99 29.53
C ALA A 15 -7.81 30.88 30.48
N ALA A 16 -7.34 29.65 30.25
CA ALA A 16 -7.26 28.62 31.29
C ALA A 16 -6.16 27.60 30.98
N ALA A 17 -5.14 27.64 31.84
CA ALA A 17 -4.21 26.57 32.25
C ALA A 17 -3.55 25.70 31.16
N THR A 18 -2.31 26.11 30.86
CA THR A 18 -1.14 25.30 30.51
C THR A 18 -1.15 23.84 30.97
N GLY A 19 -0.84 22.93 30.04
CA GLY A 19 -0.53 21.54 30.35
C GLY A 19 -0.20 20.67 29.13
N ALA A 20 0.50 21.20 28.12
CA ALA A 20 1.18 20.31 27.18
C ALA A 20 2.35 19.68 27.93
N ALA A 21 2.18 18.45 28.42
CA ALA A 21 3.29 17.67 28.92
C ALA A 21 4.24 17.44 27.74
N ALA A 22 5.30 18.26 27.65
CA ALA A 22 6.47 17.89 26.90
C ALA A 22 6.94 16.54 27.45
N LEU A 23 6.92 15.50 26.63
CA LEU A 23 7.57 14.25 26.98
C LEU A 23 9.01 14.59 27.40
N PRO A 24 9.47 14.11 28.57
CA PRO A 24 10.81 14.44 29.02
C PRO A 24 11.79 13.97 27.95
N ALA A 25 12.62 14.90 27.46
CA ALA A 25 13.63 14.66 26.44
C ALA A 25 14.72 13.62 26.83
N ASN A 26 14.56 12.94 27.98
CA ASN A 26 15.49 12.02 28.61
C ASN A 26 14.86 10.68 29.03
N ALA A 27 13.68 10.30 28.50
CA ALA A 27 13.25 8.90 28.65
C ALA A 27 14.29 7.99 27.96
N PRO A 28 14.82 6.94 28.62
CA PRO A 28 15.73 6.01 27.98
C PRO A 28 15.04 5.42 26.75
N LEU A 29 15.70 5.50 25.59
CA LEU A 29 15.16 4.87 24.39
C LEU A 29 14.97 3.36 24.66
N PRO A 30 13.92 2.74 24.09
CA PRO A 30 13.73 1.29 24.23
C PRO A 30 14.99 0.55 23.79
N PRO A 31 15.35 -0.58 24.41
CA PRO A 31 16.50 -1.39 23.98
C PRO A 31 16.41 -1.71 22.48
N VAL A 32 17.55 -1.78 21.79
CA VAL A 32 17.62 -2.14 20.37
C VAL A 32 17.18 -3.61 20.19
N PRO A 33 16.00 -3.90 19.63
CA PRO A 33 15.43 -5.25 19.68
C PRO A 33 15.89 -6.15 18.52
N HIS A 34 16.56 -5.58 17.52
CA HIS A 34 16.59 -6.19 16.18
C HIS A 34 17.98 -6.55 15.65
N GLY A 35 19.05 -6.27 16.40
CA GLY A 35 20.42 -6.63 16.03
C GLY A 35 20.99 -5.91 14.80
N PHE A 36 20.30 -4.89 14.29
CA PHE A 36 20.75 -4.11 13.14
C PHE A 36 21.74 -3.00 13.53
N ASN A 37 22.60 -2.62 12.59
CA ASN A 37 23.40 -1.41 12.71
C ASN A 37 22.51 -0.18 12.46
N ILE A 38 22.11 0.49 13.53
CA ILE A 38 21.25 1.67 13.44
C ILE A 38 22.11 2.88 13.03
N VAL A 39 21.75 3.52 11.93
CA VAL A 39 22.43 4.73 11.45
C VAL A 39 21.74 6.02 11.88
N LYS A 40 20.44 5.95 12.19
CA LYS A 40 19.67 7.07 12.76
C LYS A 40 18.46 6.51 13.52
N THR A 41 18.07 7.15 14.61
CA THR A 41 16.80 6.88 15.29
C THR A 41 15.95 8.15 15.26
N THR A 42 14.67 8.02 14.94
CA THR A 42 13.69 9.11 15.00
C THR A 42 12.51 8.72 15.88
N THR A 43 11.77 9.72 16.34
CA THR A 43 10.49 9.52 17.05
C THR A 43 9.43 10.36 16.37
N ASN A 44 8.28 9.76 16.05
CA ASN A 44 7.16 10.49 15.45
C ASN A 44 6.26 11.14 16.51
N SER A 45 5.24 11.88 16.06
CA SER A 45 4.25 12.57 16.90
C SER A 45 3.48 11.63 17.83
N GLN A 46 3.35 10.36 17.44
CA GLN A 46 2.66 9.32 18.20
C GLN A 46 3.59 8.65 19.24
N GLY A 47 4.83 9.12 19.39
CA GLY A 47 5.82 8.57 20.32
C GLY A 47 6.43 7.24 19.85
N GLN A 48 6.22 6.87 18.58
CA GLN A 48 6.81 5.67 18.00
C GLN A 48 8.29 5.90 17.70
N VAL A 49 9.13 4.95 18.11
CA VAL A 49 10.57 4.97 17.85
C VAL A 49 10.85 4.18 16.58
N ILE A 50 11.53 4.83 15.63
CA ILE A 50 11.87 4.29 14.31
C ILE A 50 13.38 4.26 14.20
N ASP A 51 13.92 3.09 13.90
CA ASP A 51 15.33 2.88 13.60
C ASP A 51 15.57 2.81 12.11
N TRP A 52 16.46 3.65 11.63
CA TRP A 52 16.90 3.67 10.26
C TRP A 52 18.17 2.86 10.16
N ILE A 53 18.13 1.82 9.32
CA ILE A 53 19.25 0.91 9.08
C ILE A 53 19.68 1.05 7.62
N ARG A 54 20.91 0.70 7.28
CA ARG A 54 21.29 0.66 5.86
C ARG A 54 20.66 -0.56 5.20
N ARG A 55 20.44 -0.51 3.88
CA ARG A 55 19.87 -1.67 3.15
C ARG A 55 20.74 -2.90 3.30
N GLU A 56 22.06 -2.74 3.26
CA GLU A 56 23.02 -3.84 3.43
C GLU A 56 22.95 -4.50 4.82
N ASP A 57 22.40 -3.81 5.83
CA ASP A 57 22.19 -4.39 7.17
C ASP A 57 20.97 -5.33 7.22
N GLN A 58 20.14 -5.37 6.16
CA GLN A 58 19.04 -6.34 6.03
C GLN A 58 19.53 -7.75 5.65
N GLY A 59 20.83 -7.90 5.35
CA GLY A 59 21.46 -9.13 4.86
C GLY A 59 21.79 -9.06 3.36
N PRO A 60 22.18 -10.19 2.76
CA PRO A 60 22.44 -10.26 1.32
C PRO A 60 21.23 -9.83 0.50
N ILE A 61 21.39 -8.78 -0.29
CA ILE A 61 20.34 -8.27 -1.20
C ILE A 61 20.42 -9.07 -2.50
N ALA A 62 19.27 -9.60 -2.95
CA ALA A 62 19.16 -10.38 -4.17
C ALA A 62 19.33 -9.53 -5.45
N THR A 63 19.61 -10.19 -6.57
CA THR A 63 19.68 -9.55 -7.89
C THR A 63 18.26 -9.42 -8.48
N PRO A 64 17.86 -8.25 -8.99
CA PRO A 64 16.55 -8.08 -9.62
C PRO A 64 16.48 -8.82 -10.96
N PRO A 65 15.26 -9.08 -11.47
CA PRO A 65 15.04 -9.59 -12.81
C PRO A 65 15.82 -8.79 -13.89
N PRO A 66 16.40 -9.46 -14.90
CA PRO A 66 17.18 -8.79 -15.95
C PRO A 66 16.32 -8.01 -16.95
N THR A 67 15.01 -8.27 -17.01
CA THR A 67 14.07 -7.63 -17.91
C THR A 67 13.74 -6.20 -17.47
N SER A 68 13.65 -5.30 -18.44
CA SER A 68 13.08 -3.97 -18.21
C SER A 68 11.63 -4.12 -17.73
N VAL A 69 11.31 -3.53 -16.58
CA VAL A 69 9.93 -3.49 -16.10
C VAL A 69 9.11 -2.58 -17.03
N PRO A 70 7.98 -3.04 -17.58
CA PRO A 70 7.06 -2.16 -18.29
C PRO A 70 6.58 -1.02 -17.38
N GLY A 71 6.66 0.22 -17.84
CA GLY A 71 6.15 1.37 -17.11
C GLY A 71 6.62 2.69 -17.72
N ASP A 72 5.75 3.69 -17.72
CA ASP A 72 6.14 5.06 -18.05
C ASP A 72 7.15 5.54 -17.00
N SER A 73 8.22 6.17 -17.51
CA SER A 73 9.42 6.50 -16.75
C SER A 73 9.12 7.32 -15.48
N LEU A 74 9.84 7.02 -14.39
CA LEU A 74 10.06 7.92 -13.25
C LEU A 74 10.36 9.38 -13.68
N ALA A 75 10.77 9.64 -14.93
CA ALA A 75 10.90 10.98 -15.52
C ALA A 75 9.62 11.84 -15.52
N ASN A 76 8.42 11.22 -15.47
CA ASN A 76 7.16 11.96 -15.29
C ASN A 76 6.90 12.34 -13.81
N LEU A 77 7.64 11.70 -12.89
CA LEU A 77 7.86 12.12 -11.52
C LEU A 77 9.19 12.91 -11.46
N LYS A 78 9.24 14.10 -12.06
CA LYS A 78 10.36 15.06 -11.89
C LYS A 78 10.71 15.36 -10.41
N SER A 79 9.90 14.85 -9.48
CA SER A 79 9.91 15.03 -8.04
C SER A 79 10.71 14.01 -7.23
N VAL A 80 11.38 13.02 -7.86
CA VAL A 80 12.35 12.17 -7.13
C VAL A 80 13.37 13.01 -6.36
N GLN A 81 13.68 14.22 -6.86
CA GLN A 81 14.60 15.18 -6.23
C GLN A 81 13.91 16.21 -5.32
N GLU A 82 12.68 16.65 -5.63
CA GLU A 82 12.02 17.77 -4.91
C GLU A 82 11.43 17.38 -3.53
N LEU A 83 11.19 16.09 -3.27
CA LEU A 83 10.64 15.59 -2.00
C LEU A 83 11.70 15.17 -0.97
N VAL A 84 12.98 15.20 -1.33
CA VAL A 84 14.13 14.97 -0.42
C VAL A 84 14.23 16.06 0.67
N ALA A 85 13.43 17.12 0.58
CA ALA A 85 13.54 18.30 1.41
C ALA A 85 12.50 18.34 2.55
N GLN A 86 12.57 17.45 3.56
CA GLN A 86 12.28 17.76 4.99
C GLN A 86 13.04 16.82 5.97
N PRO A 87 14.15 17.26 6.60
CA PRO A 87 15.12 16.40 7.33
C PRO A 87 14.69 15.75 8.66
N ARG A 88 13.56 16.17 9.25
CA ARG A 88 13.27 15.92 10.67
C ARG A 88 12.71 14.53 11.00
N TYR A 89 12.07 13.86 10.04
CA TYR A 89 11.43 12.54 10.25
C TYR A 89 11.81 11.47 9.21
N GLN A 90 12.71 11.79 8.29
CA GLN A 90 13.23 10.85 7.30
C GLN A 90 14.61 10.33 7.70
N GLY A 91 14.88 9.06 7.38
CA GLY A 91 16.21 8.47 7.46
C GLY A 91 17.19 9.10 6.48
N LEU A 92 18.44 8.64 6.51
CA LEU A 92 19.39 9.01 5.46
C LEU A 92 18.91 8.39 4.13
N PRO A 93 19.21 9.01 2.97
CA PRO A 93 18.90 8.41 1.67
C PRO A 93 19.38 6.96 1.59
N GLY A 94 18.51 6.06 1.11
CA GLY A 94 18.78 4.63 1.03
C GLY A 94 18.80 3.89 2.38
N THR A 95 18.18 4.44 3.43
CA THR A 95 17.95 3.71 4.69
C THR A 95 16.54 3.15 4.78
N VAL A 96 16.39 2.09 5.58
CA VAL A 96 15.12 1.39 5.78
C VAL A 96 14.61 1.68 7.19
N PRO A 97 13.37 2.16 7.35
CA PRO A 97 12.79 2.36 8.66
C PRO A 97 12.37 1.02 9.27
N VAL A 98 12.72 0.78 10.53
CA VAL A 98 12.33 -0.38 11.33
C VAL A 98 11.68 0.13 12.61
N LEU A 99 10.41 -0.22 12.82
CA LEU A 99 9.68 0.21 14.00
C LEU A 99 10.20 -0.54 15.23
N ARG A 100 10.71 0.17 16.24
CA ARG A 100 11.28 -0.43 17.45
C ARG A 100 10.20 -0.97 18.41
N ASN A 101 9.01 -0.37 18.39
CA ASN A 101 7.93 -0.66 19.33
C ASN A 101 6.85 -1.53 18.68
N ALA A 102 6.80 -2.82 19.05
CA ALA A 102 5.80 -3.78 18.57
C ALA A 102 4.37 -3.56 19.13
N ASN A 103 4.20 -2.65 20.10
CA ASN A 103 2.90 -2.32 20.70
C ASN A 103 2.12 -1.24 19.93
N PHE A 104 2.58 -0.87 18.73
CA PHE A 104 1.80 0.01 17.87
C PHE A 104 0.50 -0.69 17.46
N LYS A 105 -0.63 -0.01 17.64
CA LYS A 105 -1.90 -0.48 17.10
C LYS A 105 -1.82 -0.30 15.59
N HIS A 106 -1.37 -1.34 14.89
CA HIS A 106 -1.33 -1.30 13.45
C HIS A 106 -2.75 -1.12 12.88
N PRO A 107 -2.92 -0.30 11.83
CA PRO A 107 -4.18 -0.19 11.11
C PRO A 107 -4.71 -1.57 10.76
N LYS A 108 -5.99 -1.85 11.03
CA LYS A 108 -6.57 -3.13 10.62
C LYS A 108 -6.61 -3.20 9.10
N LYS A 109 -6.12 -4.30 8.55
CA LYS A 109 -6.31 -4.69 7.15
C LYS A 109 -7.08 -5.99 7.12
N GLN A 110 -7.97 -6.13 6.16
CA GLN A 110 -8.68 -7.38 5.89
C GLN A 110 -8.96 -7.47 4.39
N LEU A 111 -9.26 -8.67 3.90
CA LEU A 111 -9.86 -8.77 2.58
C LEU A 111 -11.23 -8.08 2.57
N PRO A 112 -11.63 -7.49 1.44
CA PRO A 112 -13.00 -7.02 1.27
C PRO A 112 -14.00 -8.14 1.64
N PRO A 113 -15.06 -7.87 2.42
CA PRO A 113 -15.98 -8.91 2.94
C PRO A 113 -16.55 -9.83 1.87
N HIS A 114 -16.75 -9.32 0.66
CA HIS A 114 -17.31 -10.05 -0.48
C HIS A 114 -16.29 -10.94 -1.21
N MET A 115 -14.99 -10.74 -0.96
CA MET A 115 -13.90 -11.59 -1.45
C MET A 115 -13.57 -12.74 -0.50
N ALA A 116 -14.07 -12.70 0.74
CA ALA A 116 -13.85 -13.73 1.75
C ALA A 116 -14.77 -14.96 1.59
N GLY A 117 -15.80 -14.89 0.72
CA GLY A 117 -16.87 -15.89 0.63
C GLY A 117 -17.12 -16.53 -0.74
N ASN A 118 -16.47 -16.06 -1.81
CA ASN A 118 -16.64 -16.68 -3.12
C ASN A 118 -15.49 -17.64 -3.39
N GLN A 119 -15.79 -18.93 -3.37
CA GLN A 119 -15.04 -19.88 -4.17
C GLN A 119 -15.11 -19.36 -5.61
N THR A 120 -14.04 -18.71 -6.07
CA THR A 120 -13.84 -18.44 -7.48
C THR A 120 -13.81 -19.80 -8.16
N GLU A 121 -14.93 -20.18 -8.78
CA GLU A 121 -14.93 -21.23 -9.77
C GLU A 121 -13.90 -20.83 -10.82
N HIS A 122 -12.75 -21.49 -10.76
CA HIS A 122 -11.77 -21.41 -11.81
C HIS A 122 -12.44 -21.92 -13.08
N ALA A 123 -12.57 -21.06 -14.09
CA ALA A 123 -12.55 -21.54 -15.47
C ALA A 123 -11.14 -22.11 -15.74
N LYS A 124 -10.90 -23.35 -15.28
CA LYS A 124 -9.86 -24.20 -15.88
C LYS A 124 -10.56 -25.13 -16.85
N ARG A 125 -10.17 -25.00 -18.13
CA ARG A 125 -10.07 -26.18 -18.98
C ARG A 125 -9.00 -27.04 -18.29
N ASP A 126 -9.42 -28.22 -17.84
CA ASP A 126 -8.66 -29.23 -17.09
C ASP A 126 -8.87 -29.15 -15.57
N GLY A 127 -9.85 -29.97 -15.14
CA GLY A 127 -10.41 -30.00 -13.80
C GLY A 127 -9.41 -30.45 -12.73
N ASN A 128 -9.25 -29.60 -11.72
CA ASN A 128 -8.97 -30.02 -10.35
C ASN A 128 -9.35 -28.88 -9.39
N PRO A 129 -10.38 -29.01 -8.54
CA PRO A 129 -10.77 -27.98 -7.60
C PRO A 129 -9.82 -28.00 -6.41
N HIS A 130 -9.04 -26.95 -6.21
CA HIS A 130 -8.16 -26.83 -5.03
C HIS A 130 -8.35 -25.47 -4.36
N CYS A 131 -9.52 -25.30 -3.74
CA CYS A 131 -9.60 -24.49 -2.54
C CYS A 131 -8.99 -25.33 -1.39
N CYS A 132 -7.99 -24.76 -0.73
CA CYS A 132 -7.20 -25.36 0.33
C CYS A 132 -8.05 -26.00 1.45
N THR A 133 -7.95 -27.32 1.62
CA THR A 133 -8.31 -28.04 2.85
C THR A 133 -7.12 -28.84 3.38
N ASP A 134 -5.94 -28.24 3.51
CA ASP A 134 -4.84 -28.85 4.23
C ASP A 134 -4.21 -27.85 5.21
N GLY A 135 -4.72 -27.81 6.45
CA GLY A 135 -4.02 -27.33 7.65
C GLY A 135 -3.61 -25.85 7.80
N TYR A 136 -3.66 -25.04 6.73
CA TYR A 136 -3.32 -23.61 6.75
C TYR A 136 -4.54 -22.77 6.33
N SER A 137 -5.14 -22.01 7.25
CA SER A 137 -6.43 -21.31 7.07
C SER A 137 -6.29 -19.80 6.82
N GLY A 138 -5.17 -19.35 6.25
CA GLY A 138 -4.90 -17.94 6.02
C GLY A 138 -4.55 -17.63 4.57
N THR A 139 -5.29 -16.70 3.96
CA THR A 139 -4.92 -16.09 2.67
C THR A 139 -3.54 -15.45 2.76
N GLN A 140 -2.74 -15.62 1.72
CA GLN A 140 -1.44 -14.98 1.57
C GLN A 140 -1.52 -13.93 0.48
N THR A 141 -0.97 -12.74 0.74
CA THR A 141 -0.91 -11.66 -0.26
C THR A 141 0.41 -10.92 -0.19
N VAL A 142 0.80 -10.40 -1.35
CA VAL A 142 1.67 -9.23 -1.48
C VAL A 142 0.83 -8.15 -2.16
N GLU A 143 0.84 -6.95 -1.60
CA GLU A 143 0.00 -5.83 -2.03
C GLU A 143 0.87 -4.60 -2.19
N ALA A 144 0.53 -3.75 -3.16
CA ALA A 144 1.14 -2.46 -3.35
C ALA A 144 0.16 -1.52 -4.06
N GLY A 145 0.35 -0.23 -3.83
CA GLY A 145 -0.51 0.80 -4.40
C GLY A 145 -0.14 2.15 -3.83
N TRP A 146 -1.05 3.11 -3.96
CA TRP A 146 -0.97 4.36 -3.23
C TRP A 146 -2.14 4.43 -2.25
N MET A 147 -1.93 5.10 -1.12
CA MET A 147 -2.97 5.29 -0.13
C MET A 147 -2.86 6.67 0.51
N HIS A 148 -3.95 7.11 1.12
CA HIS A 148 -3.99 8.24 2.05
C HIS A 148 -4.45 7.70 3.41
N TYR A 149 -3.60 7.82 4.42
CA TYR A 149 -3.87 7.31 5.77
C TYR A 149 -3.02 8.05 6.79
N GLY A 150 -3.63 9.00 7.52
CA GLY A 150 -2.94 9.92 8.42
C GLY A 150 -2.02 9.22 9.43
N ASP A 151 -2.49 8.19 10.13
CA ASP A 151 -1.67 7.52 11.16
C ASP A 151 -0.41 6.84 10.59
N ILE A 152 -0.49 6.34 9.35
CA ILE A 152 0.67 5.75 8.66
C ILE A 152 1.55 6.89 8.12
N ALA A 153 0.97 7.92 7.49
CA ALA A 153 1.69 9.05 6.93
C ALA A 153 2.50 9.81 8.00
N ASP A 154 1.96 9.99 9.20
CA ASP A 154 2.58 10.66 10.35
C ASP A 154 3.90 10.01 10.79
N THR A 155 4.09 8.74 10.46
CA THR A 155 5.34 8.02 10.72
C THR A 155 6.48 8.48 9.82
N TYR A 156 6.19 8.95 8.60
CA TYR A 156 7.18 9.39 7.63
C TYR A 156 7.31 10.93 7.58
N ASP A 157 6.20 11.65 7.54
CA ASP A 157 6.19 13.11 7.55
C ASP A 157 4.86 13.71 8.05
N GLN A 158 4.89 14.28 9.24
CA GLN A 158 3.76 14.95 9.90
C GLN A 158 3.26 16.20 9.15
N SER A 159 4.07 16.81 8.28
CA SER A 159 3.61 17.94 7.47
C SER A 159 2.76 17.51 6.27
N LYS A 160 2.61 16.19 6.07
CA LYS A 160 2.02 15.54 4.90
C LYS A 160 0.90 14.56 5.25
N ASP A 161 0.25 14.77 6.40
CA ASP A 161 -0.93 14.00 6.85
C ASP A 161 -2.06 13.91 5.80
N GLN A 162 -2.06 14.82 4.81
CA GLN A 162 -3.01 14.90 3.69
C GLN A 162 -2.46 14.40 2.33
N GLN A 163 -1.23 13.87 2.25
CA GLN A 163 -0.65 13.43 0.97
C GLN A 163 -0.76 11.91 0.78
N SER A 164 -0.99 11.52 -0.48
CA SER A 164 -0.89 10.12 -0.89
C SER A 164 0.56 9.65 -0.90
N PHE A 165 0.78 8.43 -0.43
CA PHE A 165 2.10 7.79 -0.42
C PHE A 165 2.02 6.36 -0.95
N LEU A 166 3.16 5.86 -1.44
CA LEU A 166 3.34 4.49 -1.90
C LEU A 166 3.21 3.55 -0.72
N PHE A 167 2.32 2.57 -0.79
CA PHE A 167 2.27 1.50 0.19
C PHE A 167 2.64 0.15 -0.39
N THR A 168 3.20 -0.67 0.48
CA THR A 168 3.31 -2.12 0.33
C THR A 168 2.70 -2.77 1.57
N PHE A 169 2.18 -3.97 1.40
CA PHE A 169 1.67 -4.79 2.49
C PHE A 169 1.89 -6.25 2.14
N PHE A 170 2.12 -7.09 3.16
CA PHE A 170 2.09 -8.53 2.98
C PHE A 170 1.36 -9.18 4.14
N THR A 171 0.77 -10.35 3.88
CA THR A 171 0.30 -11.24 4.93
C THR A 171 0.64 -12.68 4.58
N THR A 172 1.11 -13.41 5.58
CA THR A 172 1.23 -14.87 5.53
C THR A 172 0.07 -15.54 6.27
N ASN A 173 -0.61 -14.84 7.18
CA ASN A 173 -1.56 -15.44 8.14
C ASN A 173 -3.03 -15.06 7.92
N GLY A 174 -3.41 -14.62 6.71
CA GLY A 174 -4.77 -14.14 6.44
C GLY A 174 -5.17 -12.92 7.26
N TYR A 175 -4.28 -11.94 7.41
CA TYR A 175 -4.54 -10.65 8.08
C TYR A 175 -4.90 -10.76 9.57
N ARG A 176 -4.66 -11.91 10.21
CA ARG A 176 -5.13 -12.18 11.59
C ARG A 176 -4.38 -11.38 12.65
N SER A 177 -3.07 -11.24 12.48
CA SER A 177 -2.21 -10.51 13.41
C SER A 177 -1.01 -9.94 12.67
N MET A 178 -0.64 -8.70 13.00
CA MET A 178 0.57 -8.08 12.47
C MET A 178 1.77 -8.43 13.33
N ALA A 179 2.87 -8.78 12.68
CA ALA A 179 4.13 -9.13 13.33
C ALA A 179 5.25 -9.28 12.28
N ASP A 180 6.49 -9.16 12.77
CA ASP A 180 7.70 -9.44 11.99
C ASP A 180 7.62 -10.77 11.27
N TYR A 181 7.90 -10.74 9.96
CA TYR A 181 7.89 -11.86 9.03
C TYR A 181 6.53 -12.57 8.90
N ILE A 182 5.46 -11.97 9.39
CA ILE A 182 4.12 -12.55 9.38
C ILE A 182 3.16 -11.67 8.57
N CYS A 183 3.01 -10.40 8.93
CA CYS A 183 1.99 -9.54 8.32
C CYS A 183 2.22 -8.08 8.71
N GLY A 184 2.11 -7.17 7.74
CA GLY A 184 2.13 -5.75 8.04
C GLY A 184 2.41 -4.84 6.85
N TYR A 185 2.33 -3.56 7.13
CA TYR A 185 2.54 -2.46 6.19
C TYR A 185 4.01 -2.07 6.07
N LEU A 186 4.41 -1.68 4.86
CA LEU A 186 5.68 -1.02 4.58
C LEU A 186 6.85 -1.83 5.14
N SER A 187 7.76 -1.18 5.86
CA SER A 187 8.80 -1.80 6.68
C SER A 187 8.54 -1.68 8.19
N TYR A 188 7.27 -1.45 8.60
CA TYR A 188 6.90 -1.39 10.02
C TYR A 188 7.07 -2.72 10.74
N VAL A 189 6.96 -3.81 9.99
CA VAL A 189 7.32 -5.14 10.41
C VAL A 189 8.44 -5.64 9.51
N LYS A 190 9.27 -6.53 10.03
CA LYS A 190 10.28 -7.21 9.20
C LYS A 190 9.60 -8.05 8.13
N GLY A 191 10.24 -8.18 6.97
CA GLY A 191 9.75 -8.98 5.85
C GLY A 191 10.07 -8.35 4.49
N TRP A 192 9.97 -7.02 4.43
CA TRP A 192 10.42 -6.26 3.26
C TRP A 192 11.95 -6.18 3.20
N VAL A 193 12.51 -6.39 2.01
CA VAL A 193 13.92 -6.12 1.71
C VAL A 193 13.98 -5.00 0.69
N GLN A 194 14.61 -3.88 1.07
CA GLN A 194 14.73 -2.71 0.21
C GLN A 194 15.90 -2.89 -0.75
N TYR A 195 15.64 -2.70 -2.04
CA TYR A 195 16.66 -2.74 -3.09
C TYR A 195 17.06 -1.33 -3.51
N ASP A 196 16.10 -0.47 -3.84
CA ASP A 196 16.41 0.86 -4.38
C ASP A 196 16.81 1.89 -3.31
N SER A 197 17.61 2.89 -3.67
CA SER A 197 18.12 3.91 -2.73
C SER A 197 17.25 5.16 -2.68
N GLU A 198 16.38 5.32 -3.67
CA GLU A 198 15.62 6.54 -3.89
C GLU A 198 14.13 6.29 -3.63
N VAL A 199 13.58 5.22 -4.20
CA VAL A 199 12.17 4.86 -4.08
C VAL A 199 11.99 3.72 -3.08
N HIS A 200 11.15 3.94 -2.07
CA HIS A 200 10.87 2.96 -1.01
C HIS A 200 9.40 3.00 -0.58
N PRO A 201 8.85 1.98 0.10
CA PRO A 201 7.53 2.07 0.70
C PRO A 201 7.44 3.25 1.69
N GLY A 202 6.32 3.96 1.70
CA GLY A 202 6.15 5.22 2.44
C GLY A 202 6.54 6.47 1.66
N TYR A 203 6.99 6.32 0.40
CA TYR A 203 7.35 7.44 -0.46
C TYR A 203 6.14 8.29 -0.85
N PHE A 204 6.15 9.59 -0.53
CA PHE A 204 5.07 10.52 -0.86
C PHE A 204 5.07 10.92 -2.34
N PHE A 205 3.91 11.21 -2.90
CA PHE A 205 3.79 11.68 -4.27
C PHE A 205 3.65 13.20 -4.34
N SER A 206 4.40 13.83 -5.24
CA SER A 206 4.23 15.24 -5.61
C SER A 206 4.72 15.46 -7.04
N PRO A 207 4.13 16.38 -7.81
CA PRO A 207 2.74 16.83 -7.65
C PRO A 207 1.77 15.64 -7.77
N VAL A 208 0.59 15.75 -7.17
CA VAL A 208 -0.52 14.79 -7.31
C VAL A 208 -1.48 15.23 -8.43
N SER A 209 -2.39 14.34 -8.83
CA SER A 209 -3.44 14.66 -9.82
C SER A 209 -4.34 15.81 -9.36
N THR A 210 -4.85 16.60 -10.31
CA THR A 210 -5.85 17.65 -10.06
C THR A 210 -7.16 17.31 -10.77
N ILE A 211 -8.30 17.47 -10.08
CA ILE A 211 -9.63 17.25 -10.69
C ILE A 211 -9.82 18.20 -11.86
N GLY A 212 -10.16 17.67 -13.04
CA GLY A 212 -10.28 18.40 -14.31
C GLY A 212 -8.94 18.89 -14.89
N GLY A 213 -7.82 18.62 -14.22
CA GLY A 213 -6.49 19.10 -14.61
C GLY A 213 -5.54 17.96 -14.96
N THR A 214 -4.24 18.21 -14.75
CA THR A 214 -3.19 17.23 -15.03
C THR A 214 -3.38 15.97 -14.17
N GLN A 215 -3.40 14.82 -14.84
CA GLN A 215 -3.42 13.51 -14.19
C GLN A 215 -1.99 12.99 -14.01
N LYS A 216 -1.76 12.30 -12.91
CA LYS A 216 -0.49 11.64 -12.57
C LYS A 216 -0.73 10.15 -12.46
N GLU A 217 0.13 9.39 -13.13
CA GLU A 217 0.04 7.94 -13.24
C GLU A 217 1.30 7.32 -12.64
N LEU A 218 1.14 6.14 -12.03
CA LEU A 218 2.23 5.37 -11.46
C LEU A 218 2.04 3.91 -11.82
N THR A 219 3.01 3.35 -12.55
CA THR A 219 3.03 1.91 -12.83
C THR A 219 3.58 1.17 -11.63
N ILE A 220 2.84 0.17 -11.15
CA ILE A 220 3.21 -0.70 -10.03
C ILE A 220 3.03 -2.15 -10.46
N GLY A 221 3.96 -3.03 -10.10
CA GLY A 221 3.85 -4.45 -10.42
C GLY A 221 4.64 -5.35 -9.48
N TYR A 222 4.22 -6.61 -9.40
CA TYR A 222 4.97 -7.68 -8.73
C TYR A 222 5.38 -8.77 -9.72
N THR A 223 6.60 -9.29 -9.55
CA THR A 223 7.12 -10.41 -10.33
C THR A 223 7.84 -11.38 -9.40
N LEU A 224 7.51 -12.68 -9.48
CA LEU A 224 8.26 -13.72 -8.76
C LEU A 224 9.50 -14.08 -9.58
N HIS A 225 10.68 -13.86 -9.02
CA HIS A 225 11.96 -14.17 -9.67
C HIS A 225 12.98 -14.61 -8.64
N GLU A 226 13.68 -15.71 -8.93
CA GLU A 226 14.70 -16.31 -8.05
C GLU A 226 14.26 -16.38 -6.57
N ASN A 227 13.05 -16.87 -6.33
CA ASN A 227 12.44 -17.00 -4.99
C ASN A 227 12.16 -15.67 -4.26
N ASN A 228 11.97 -14.57 -4.98
CA ASN A 228 11.63 -13.27 -4.41
C ASN A 228 10.47 -12.63 -5.17
N TRP A 229 9.48 -12.11 -4.44
CA TRP A 229 8.42 -11.26 -5.01
C TRP A 229 8.94 -9.84 -5.15
N TRP A 230 9.49 -9.54 -6.31
CA TRP A 230 10.03 -8.24 -6.66
C TRP A 230 8.92 -7.24 -6.92
N CYS A 231 8.93 -6.14 -6.18
CA CYS A 231 8.05 -5.00 -6.38
C CYS A 231 8.74 -3.98 -7.30
N SER A 232 8.00 -3.54 -8.31
CA SER A 232 8.43 -2.52 -9.24
C SER A 232 7.51 -1.32 -9.20
N VAL A 233 8.10 -0.13 -9.31
CA VAL A 233 7.40 1.16 -9.31
C VAL A 233 8.07 2.07 -10.34
N GLY A 234 7.29 2.63 -11.27
CA GLY A 234 7.78 3.56 -12.29
C GLY A 234 8.87 2.98 -13.21
N GLY A 235 8.82 1.67 -13.48
CA GLY A 235 9.82 0.99 -14.31
C GLY A 235 11.11 0.57 -13.58
N LYS A 236 11.18 0.70 -12.26
CA LYS A 236 12.34 0.32 -11.43
C LYS A 236 11.93 -0.67 -10.36
N PHE A 237 12.77 -1.67 -10.08
CA PHE A 237 12.60 -2.52 -8.90
C PHE A 237 12.98 -1.73 -7.64
N ILE A 238 12.10 -1.72 -6.65
CA ILE A 238 12.30 -0.96 -5.41
C ILE A 238 12.67 -1.84 -4.22
N GLY A 239 12.29 -3.12 -4.26
CA GLY A 239 12.52 -4.07 -3.19
C GLY A 239 11.71 -5.33 -3.42
N TYR A 240 11.71 -6.23 -2.45
CA TYR A 240 11.03 -7.51 -2.56
C TYR A 240 10.62 -8.11 -1.22
N TYR A 241 9.71 -9.08 -1.29
CA TYR A 241 9.41 -10.01 -0.21
C TYR A 241 9.98 -11.40 -0.55
N PRO A 242 10.85 -12.00 0.29
CA PRO A 242 11.32 -13.36 0.08
C PRO A 242 10.16 -14.36 0.02
N SER A 243 10.18 -15.28 -0.96
CA SER A 243 9.12 -16.28 -1.11
C SER A 243 9.05 -17.25 0.07
N SER A 244 10.15 -17.39 0.82
CA SER A 244 10.24 -18.16 2.07
C SER A 244 9.33 -17.65 3.17
N LEU A 245 8.80 -16.41 3.10
CA LEU A 245 7.78 -15.94 4.02
C LEU A 245 6.48 -16.77 3.92
N PHE A 246 6.20 -17.31 2.74
CA PHE A 246 4.91 -17.87 2.38
C PHE A 246 4.85 -19.40 2.41
N ASN A 247 5.97 -20.09 2.65
CA ASN A 247 5.97 -21.55 2.76
C ASN A 247 5.73 -22.06 4.20
N LYS A 248 5.78 -21.16 5.19
CA LYS A 248 5.81 -21.53 6.61
C LYS A 248 4.50 -22.21 7.00
N ASN A 249 4.60 -23.48 7.42
CA ASN A 249 3.49 -24.32 7.88
C ASN A 249 2.45 -24.71 6.81
N SER A 250 2.75 -24.57 5.52
CA SER A 250 1.87 -25.10 4.47
C SER A 250 2.12 -26.60 4.26
N ALA A 251 1.06 -27.41 4.33
CA ALA A 251 1.10 -28.82 3.94
C ALA A 251 1.31 -29.01 2.43
N ASN A 252 1.04 -27.97 1.63
CA ASN A 252 1.26 -27.98 0.20
C ASN A 252 1.96 -26.66 -0.25
N PRO A 253 3.30 -26.59 -0.19
CA PRO A 253 4.05 -25.41 -0.59
C PRO A 253 3.81 -24.95 -2.03
N SER A 254 3.39 -25.85 -2.93
CA SER A 254 3.08 -25.51 -4.32
C SER A 254 1.81 -24.65 -4.48
N ASN A 255 0.95 -24.62 -3.46
CA ASN A 255 -0.26 -23.80 -3.40
C ASN A 255 -0.07 -22.52 -2.57
N THR A 256 1.16 -22.04 -2.43
CA THR A 256 1.48 -20.83 -1.68
C THR A 256 2.13 -19.79 -2.58
N LEU A 257 2.20 -18.55 -2.10
CA LEU A 257 3.01 -17.52 -2.75
C LEU A 257 4.50 -17.88 -2.79
N ALA A 258 4.96 -18.93 -2.11
CA ALA A 258 6.33 -19.42 -2.29
C ALA A 258 6.58 -19.95 -3.72
N ALA A 259 5.54 -20.50 -4.36
CA ALA A 259 5.60 -21.10 -5.69
C ALA A 259 5.00 -20.21 -6.79
N GLY A 260 4.04 -19.34 -6.45
CA GLY A 260 3.41 -18.43 -7.40
C GLY A 260 2.06 -17.91 -6.91
N ALA A 261 1.48 -16.98 -7.68
CA ALA A 261 0.13 -16.48 -7.41
C ALA A 261 -0.91 -17.25 -8.24
N ASN A 262 -2.04 -17.56 -7.63
CA ASN A 262 -3.21 -18.16 -8.30
C ASN A 262 -4.40 -17.19 -8.40
N GLN A 263 -4.29 -16.01 -7.78
CA GLN A 263 -5.27 -14.94 -7.81
C GLN A 263 -4.54 -13.60 -7.92
N ILE A 264 -5.13 -12.69 -8.70
CA ILE A 264 -4.73 -11.29 -8.79
C ILE A 264 -5.99 -10.43 -8.64
N SER A 265 -5.87 -9.27 -8.01
CA SER A 265 -7.01 -8.38 -7.78
C SER A 265 -6.56 -6.94 -7.82
N PHE A 266 -7.43 -6.09 -8.37
CA PHE A 266 -7.25 -4.66 -8.47
C PHE A 266 -8.48 -4.01 -7.87
N TYR A 267 -8.30 -3.07 -6.94
CA TYR A 267 -9.41 -2.48 -6.22
C TYR A 267 -9.02 -1.13 -5.60
N GLY A 268 -10.02 -0.37 -5.18
CA GLY A 268 -9.87 0.70 -4.20
C GLY A 268 -10.47 0.26 -2.88
N GLU A 269 -9.93 0.78 -1.78
CA GLU A 269 -10.39 0.46 -0.43
C GLU A 269 -10.54 1.74 0.37
N VAL A 270 -11.67 1.84 1.07
CA VAL A 270 -11.86 2.79 2.15
C VAL A 270 -12.20 1.98 3.40
N THR A 271 -11.49 2.25 4.48
CA THR A 271 -11.71 1.58 5.76
C THR A 271 -12.18 2.58 6.81
N ASN A 272 -13.04 2.10 7.72
CA ASN A 272 -13.55 2.86 8.84
C ASN A 272 -13.74 1.90 10.03
N GLU A 273 -13.31 2.31 11.22
CA GLU A 273 -13.52 1.53 12.45
C GLU A 273 -14.90 1.76 13.08
N MET A 274 -15.69 2.71 12.57
CA MET A 274 -17.03 3.03 13.09
C MET A 274 -18.14 2.16 12.47
N SER A 275 -19.27 2.05 13.16
CA SER A 275 -20.45 1.30 12.69
C SER A 275 -21.25 2.01 11.59
N THR A 276 -21.01 3.30 11.38
CA THR A 276 -21.65 4.10 10.33
C THR A 276 -20.83 4.09 9.05
N TYR A 277 -21.49 4.29 7.90
CA TYR A 277 -20.79 4.51 6.65
C TYR A 277 -19.89 5.74 6.78
N THR A 278 -18.68 5.62 6.26
CA THR A 278 -17.72 6.74 6.24
C THR A 278 -18.11 7.73 5.15
N THR A 279 -17.80 9.01 5.37
CA THR A 279 -17.91 10.08 4.37
C THR A 279 -16.55 10.37 3.73
N SER A 280 -15.64 9.40 3.78
CA SER A 280 -14.33 9.53 3.16
C SER A 280 -14.43 9.28 1.66
N ASP A 281 -13.90 10.22 0.89
CA ASP A 281 -13.75 10.09 -0.55
C ASP A 281 -12.82 8.91 -0.92
N MET A 282 -13.24 8.10 -1.90
CA MET A 282 -12.33 7.22 -2.62
C MET A 282 -11.78 7.97 -3.83
N GLY A 283 -10.46 8.10 -3.92
CA GLY A 283 -9.81 8.88 -4.98
C GLY A 283 -10.15 10.36 -4.85
N SER A 284 -10.87 10.89 -5.83
CA SER A 284 -11.32 12.29 -5.87
C SER A 284 -12.72 12.52 -5.30
N GLY A 285 -13.36 11.48 -4.77
CA GLY A 285 -14.78 11.49 -4.38
C GLY A 285 -15.75 11.41 -5.55
N ASN A 286 -15.30 11.59 -6.80
CA ASN A 286 -16.16 11.48 -7.97
C ASN A 286 -16.51 10.02 -8.26
N TYR A 287 -17.74 9.79 -8.71
CA TYR A 287 -18.19 8.48 -9.18
C TYR A 287 -17.44 8.04 -10.44
N SER A 288 -17.41 6.72 -10.69
CA SER A 288 -16.68 6.13 -11.80
C SER A 288 -17.16 6.58 -13.19
N ASP A 289 -18.42 7.03 -13.29
CA ASP A 289 -19.01 7.55 -14.53
C ASP A 289 -18.49 8.95 -14.93
N GLN A 290 -17.80 9.64 -14.03
CA GLN A 290 -17.13 10.91 -14.32
C GLN A 290 -15.82 10.72 -15.09
N VAL A 291 -15.35 9.48 -15.25
CA VAL A 291 -14.25 9.03 -16.11
C VAL A 291 -12.96 9.85 -15.98
N TYR A 292 -12.08 9.79 -17.00
CA TYR A 292 -10.76 10.39 -17.00
C TYR A 292 -10.79 11.89 -16.70
N GLY A 293 -9.88 12.33 -15.83
CA GLY A 293 -9.77 13.71 -15.39
C GLY A 293 -10.56 14.00 -14.11
N LYS A 294 -11.57 13.20 -13.77
CA LYS A 294 -12.36 13.39 -12.55
C LYS A 294 -12.34 12.18 -11.64
N ALA A 295 -12.67 10.98 -12.12
CA ALA A 295 -12.62 9.75 -11.33
C ALA A 295 -11.18 9.22 -11.21
N ALA A 296 -10.89 8.49 -10.13
CA ALA A 296 -9.66 7.71 -10.07
C ALA A 296 -9.73 6.53 -11.05
N TYR A 297 -8.58 6.03 -11.51
CA TYR A 297 -8.53 4.92 -12.44
C TYR A 297 -7.31 4.03 -12.21
N ILE A 298 -7.44 2.78 -12.64
CA ILE A 298 -6.34 1.86 -12.87
C ILE A 298 -6.42 1.47 -14.35
N LYS A 299 -5.33 1.65 -15.10
CA LYS A 299 -5.24 1.32 -16.53
C LYS A 299 -4.05 0.42 -16.81
N ASN A 300 -3.99 -0.13 -18.03
CA ASN A 300 -2.95 -1.08 -18.44
C ASN A 300 -2.86 -2.28 -17.48
N ILE A 301 -4.02 -2.76 -17.04
CA ILE A 301 -4.13 -3.88 -16.10
C ILE A 301 -3.68 -5.15 -16.83
N GLN A 302 -2.58 -5.73 -16.36
CA GLN A 302 -1.96 -6.92 -16.93
C GLN A 302 -1.54 -7.89 -15.81
N TYR A 303 -1.37 -9.15 -16.19
CA TYR A 303 -0.71 -10.15 -15.36
C TYR A 303 0.32 -10.91 -16.19
N TYR A 304 1.33 -11.49 -15.54
CA TYR A 304 2.28 -12.39 -16.20
C TYR A 304 1.75 -13.82 -16.11
N SER A 305 1.66 -14.49 -17.26
CA SER A 305 1.37 -15.92 -17.33
C SER A 305 2.54 -16.74 -16.78
N THR A 306 2.35 -18.05 -16.59
CA THR A 306 3.41 -18.98 -16.18
C THR A 306 4.56 -19.12 -17.19
N ASN A 307 4.41 -18.54 -18.38
CA ASN A 307 5.46 -18.48 -19.41
C ASN A 307 6.09 -17.07 -19.51
N ASP A 308 5.95 -16.27 -18.44
CA ASP A 308 6.46 -14.90 -18.32
C ASP A 308 5.96 -13.93 -19.40
N GLN A 309 4.82 -14.24 -20.03
CA GLN A 309 4.19 -13.36 -21.01
C GLN A 309 3.20 -12.44 -20.31
N ALA A 310 3.29 -11.14 -20.60
CA ALA A 310 2.28 -10.17 -20.18
C ALA A 310 0.96 -10.44 -20.92
N VAL A 311 -0.12 -10.59 -20.16
CA VAL A 311 -1.46 -10.84 -20.66
C VAL A 311 -2.37 -9.72 -20.17
N ASN A 312 -3.15 -9.13 -21.08
CA ASN A 312 -4.19 -8.17 -20.70
C ASN A 312 -5.19 -8.85 -19.78
N PHE A 313 -5.51 -8.18 -18.68
CA PHE A 313 -6.43 -8.73 -17.70
C PHE A 313 -7.84 -8.83 -18.29
N ASP A 314 -8.46 -9.98 -18.18
CA ASP A 314 -9.80 -10.28 -18.72
C ASP A 314 -10.52 -11.18 -17.71
N THR A 315 -11.23 -10.58 -16.76
CA THR A 315 -12.00 -11.29 -15.73
C THR A 315 -13.47 -10.90 -15.77
N TYR A 316 -14.33 -11.75 -15.20
CA TYR A 316 -15.78 -11.58 -15.20
C TYR A 316 -16.37 -11.20 -13.83
N SER A 317 -15.56 -11.11 -12.77
CA SER A 317 -16.07 -10.74 -11.44
C SER A 317 -15.67 -9.32 -11.05
N VAL A 318 -16.67 -8.46 -10.92
CA VAL A 318 -16.55 -7.10 -10.42
C VAL A 318 -17.50 -6.94 -9.24
N GLN A 319 -16.98 -6.43 -8.13
CA GLN A 319 -17.76 -6.16 -6.93
C GLN A 319 -17.83 -4.65 -6.72
N VAL A 320 -19.01 -4.15 -6.35
CA VAL A 320 -19.28 -2.72 -6.19
C VAL A 320 -20.00 -2.49 -4.86
N ASP A 321 -19.60 -1.44 -4.14
CA ASP A 321 -20.18 -1.06 -2.85
C ASP A 321 -21.05 0.20 -2.97
N THR A 322 -22.07 0.11 -3.82
CA THR A 322 -22.95 1.26 -4.11
C THR A 322 -23.76 1.71 -2.89
N GLN A 323 -24.07 0.78 -1.98
CA GLN A 323 -24.78 1.08 -0.73
C GLN A 323 -23.97 1.98 0.20
N ARG A 324 -22.64 1.91 0.14
CA ARG A 324 -21.73 2.79 0.89
C ARG A 324 -21.27 4.01 0.09
N GLY A 325 -21.82 4.22 -1.11
CA GLY A 325 -21.52 5.38 -1.94
C GLY A 325 -20.26 5.26 -2.79
N TYR A 326 -19.77 4.04 -3.06
CA TYR A 326 -18.63 3.80 -3.93
C TYR A 326 -19.02 3.07 -5.20
N GLN A 327 -18.33 3.37 -6.30
CA GLN A 327 -18.60 2.81 -7.62
C GLN A 327 -17.31 2.37 -8.29
N VAL A 328 -17.43 1.36 -9.15
CA VAL A 328 -16.39 0.93 -10.09
C VAL A 328 -17.04 0.63 -11.43
N GLN A 329 -16.37 1.03 -12.51
CA GLN A 329 -16.74 0.73 -13.87
C GLN A 329 -15.52 0.20 -14.61
N SER A 330 -15.59 -1.07 -15.03
CA SER A 330 -14.48 -1.80 -15.64
C SER A 330 -14.66 -1.98 -17.14
N TYR A 331 -13.54 -1.97 -17.86
CA TYR A 331 -13.43 -2.16 -19.30
C TYR A 331 -12.22 -3.06 -19.57
N PHE A 332 -12.41 -4.37 -19.36
CA PHE A 332 -11.36 -5.35 -19.56
C PHE A 332 -11.25 -5.76 -21.02
N ASN A 333 -10.01 -5.97 -21.48
CA ASN A 333 -9.69 -6.29 -22.87
C ASN A 333 -10.36 -5.35 -23.88
N SER A 334 -10.40 -4.05 -23.56
CA SER A 334 -11.26 -3.08 -24.24
C SER A 334 -10.88 -2.77 -25.70
N GLY A 335 -9.66 -3.13 -26.12
CA GLY A 335 -9.08 -2.71 -27.40
C GLY A 335 -8.73 -1.21 -27.47
N ASN A 336 -8.94 -0.44 -26.40
CA ASN A 336 -8.61 0.98 -26.35
C ASN A 336 -7.10 1.20 -26.17
N ALA A 337 -6.44 1.69 -27.22
CA ALA A 337 -5.01 1.95 -27.22
C ALA A 337 -4.61 2.91 -26.10
N GLY A 338 -3.59 2.55 -25.32
CA GLY A 338 -3.09 3.32 -24.17
C GLY A 338 -3.87 3.11 -22.86
N TRP A 339 -4.99 2.40 -22.90
CA TRP A 339 -5.77 2.01 -21.71
C TRP A 339 -5.79 0.49 -21.49
N ASN A 340 -5.83 -0.30 -22.57
CA ASN A 340 -5.90 -1.76 -22.55
C ASN A 340 -7.05 -2.27 -21.65
N SER A 341 -6.74 -3.04 -20.61
CA SER A 341 -7.71 -3.35 -19.56
C SER A 341 -7.65 -2.28 -18.48
N TYR A 342 -8.80 -1.70 -18.12
CA TYR A 342 -8.84 -0.60 -17.17
C TYR A 342 -10.14 -0.55 -16.38
N MET A 343 -10.16 0.27 -15.33
CA MET A 343 -11.36 0.60 -14.58
C MET A 343 -11.29 2.00 -14.00
N PHE A 344 -12.45 2.66 -13.93
CA PHE A 344 -12.66 3.86 -13.12
C PHE A 344 -13.26 3.45 -11.78
N LEU A 345 -12.85 4.12 -10.71
CA LEU A 345 -13.32 3.86 -9.36
C LEU A 345 -13.35 5.16 -8.56
N GLY A 346 -14.23 5.21 -7.55
CA GLY A 346 -14.33 6.35 -6.67
C GLY A 346 -15.67 6.42 -5.98
N GLY A 347 -16.02 7.61 -5.52
CA GLY A 347 -17.27 7.91 -4.85
C GLY A 347 -17.04 8.62 -3.52
N PRO A 348 -18.02 9.40 -3.05
CA PRO A 348 -17.87 10.27 -1.89
C PRO A 348 -18.14 9.58 -0.55
N GLY A 349 -18.43 8.28 -0.58
CA GLY A 349 -18.89 7.56 0.60
C GLY A 349 -20.34 7.88 0.96
N GLY A 350 -20.67 7.70 2.24
CA GLY A 350 -22.04 7.60 2.73
C GLY A 350 -22.87 8.88 2.71
N ASP A 351 -22.27 10.06 2.50
CA ASP A 351 -23.02 11.33 2.45
C ASP A 351 -23.30 11.83 1.02
N GLY A 352 -22.72 11.21 -0.01
CA GLY A 352 -22.96 11.55 -1.41
C GLY A 352 -22.30 12.87 -1.88
N LYS A 353 -21.43 13.51 -1.08
CA LYS A 353 -20.90 14.84 -1.41
C LYS A 353 -19.54 14.78 -2.09
N VAL A 354 -19.51 15.12 -3.39
CA VAL A 354 -18.27 15.16 -4.18
C VAL A 354 -17.54 16.49 -3.99
N GLY A 355 -16.24 16.46 -3.65
CA GLY A 355 -15.34 17.61 -3.74
C GLY A 355 -15.33 18.54 -2.52
N THR A 356 -15.43 17.99 -1.31
CA THR A 356 -15.31 18.75 -0.05
C THR A 356 -13.87 18.93 0.41
#